data_AF-A0A965LV45-F1
#
_entry.id   AF-A0A965LV45-F1
#
_cell.length_a   1.000
_cell.length_b   1.000
_cell.length_c   1.000
_cell.angle_alpha   90.00
_cell.angle_beta   90.00
_cell.angle_gamma   90.00
#
_symmetry.space_group_name_H-M   'P 1'
#
loop_
_entity.id
_entity.type
_entity.pdbx_description
1 polymer ?
#
loop_
_entity_poly.entity_id
_entity_poly.type
_entity_poly.pdbx_seq_one_letter_code
_entity_poly.pdbx_strand_id
1 'polypeptide(L)'
;MTRIGSGSAGGLSGVSSISLDGLDLNTADIETLLAAVQLRRADLIEDQLRKQVQDVQGRNDALASLNTLKGGISTQASYFGGDTAKGQLIDQAHYNPSNYEKERLRKAYTENPEQALADAKAGVYGNAGKELAEFAQSLRNNGFDDQTVFKVANGSVTAAELDSVKTTTNAKADNLSSSQQLDMIRLQALQQRRTESFDVVTNTYKKMGDSRASVVSNMR
;
A
#
# COMPACT_ATOMS: atom_id res chain seq x y z
N MET A 1 3.06 -8.11 51.95
CA MET A 1 2.00 -8.93 52.59
C MET A 1 1.49 -9.92 51.57
N THR A 2 1.85 -11.17 51.79
CA THR A 2 1.39 -12.38 51.09
C THR A 2 -0.09 -12.62 51.37
N ARG A 3 -0.89 -12.95 50.35
CA ARG A 3 -1.95 -13.97 50.48
C ARG A 3 -2.10 -14.79 49.20
N ILE A 4 -1.59 -16.01 49.34
CA ILE A 4 -1.95 -17.22 48.62
C ILE A 4 -3.31 -17.69 49.15
N GLY A 5 -4.12 -18.28 48.29
CA GLY A 5 -5.34 -19.03 48.62
C GLY A 5 -6.13 -19.26 47.33
N SER A 6 -5.90 -20.31 46.54
CA SER A 6 -5.98 -21.76 46.83
C SER A 6 -7.37 -22.20 47.29
N GLY A 7 -7.96 -23.10 46.50
CA GLY A 7 -9.28 -23.71 46.67
C GLY A 7 -10.12 -23.49 45.42
N SER A 8 -10.73 -24.47 44.75
CA SER A 8 -10.96 -25.87 45.08
C SER A 8 -11.38 -26.58 43.79
N ALA A 9 -11.05 -27.85 43.69
CA ALA A 9 -11.39 -28.78 42.64
C ALA A 9 -12.89 -28.85 42.33
N GLY A 10 -13.20 -28.89 41.03
CA GLY A 10 -14.46 -29.38 40.48
C GLY A 10 -14.12 -30.36 39.36
N GLY A 11 -14.14 -31.66 39.68
CA GLY A 11 -14.00 -32.71 38.69
C GLY A 11 -15.20 -32.73 37.75
N LEU A 12 -14.92 -32.86 36.46
CA LEU A 12 -15.88 -33.33 35.47
C LEU A 12 -15.22 -34.47 34.70
N SER A 13 -15.43 -35.68 35.25
CA SER A 13 -15.59 -36.88 34.44
C SER A 13 -16.71 -36.61 33.43
N GLY A 14 -16.38 -36.72 32.14
CA GLY A 14 -17.30 -36.42 31.06
C GLY A 14 -16.66 -36.77 29.73
N VAL A 15 -16.45 -38.07 29.56
CA VAL A 15 -16.03 -38.75 28.34
C VAL A 15 -16.72 -38.15 27.10
N SER A 16 -15.90 -37.65 26.19
CA SER A 16 -15.93 -38.07 24.80
C SER A 16 -14.48 -38.11 24.34
N SER A 17 -13.74 -39.10 24.85
CA SER A 17 -12.67 -39.68 24.05
C SER A 17 -13.32 -40.02 22.72
N ILE A 18 -13.05 -39.22 21.69
CA ILE A 18 -13.39 -39.57 20.33
C ILE A 18 -12.63 -40.87 20.09
N SER A 19 -13.35 -41.99 20.19
CA SER A 19 -12.86 -43.30 19.82
C SER A 19 -12.45 -43.18 18.35
N LEU A 20 -11.13 -43.08 18.13
CA LEU A 20 -10.48 -43.23 16.83
C LEU A 20 -10.49 -44.71 16.37
N ASP A 21 -11.11 -45.59 17.16
CA ASP A 21 -11.22 -47.04 16.99
C ASP A 21 -12.35 -47.42 16.01
N GLY A 22 -12.33 -46.81 14.83
CA GLY A 22 -13.38 -47.01 13.82
C GLY A 22 -13.36 -46.04 12.64
N LEU A 23 -12.39 -45.12 12.57
CA LEU A 23 -12.06 -44.53 11.28
C LEU A 23 -11.34 -45.61 10.48
N ASP A 24 -12.08 -46.22 9.58
CA ASP A 24 -11.61 -47.16 8.56
C ASP A 24 -10.60 -46.43 7.64
N LEU A 25 -9.35 -46.35 8.11
CA LEU A 25 -8.24 -45.62 7.50
C LEU A 25 -7.74 -46.25 6.20
N ASN A 26 -8.32 -47.37 5.75
CA ASN A 26 -7.84 -48.12 4.59
C ASN A 26 -8.61 -47.86 3.29
N THR A 27 -9.81 -47.28 3.35
CA THR A 27 -10.63 -46.96 2.16
C THR A 27 -11.34 -45.62 2.25
N ALA A 28 -11.14 -44.85 3.34
CA ALA A 28 -11.39 -43.41 3.38
C ALA A 28 -10.32 -42.65 2.57
N ASP A 29 -10.28 -43.01 1.29
CA ASP A 29 -9.92 -42.28 0.07
C ASP A 29 -8.64 -41.44 0.08
N ILE A 30 -7.57 -42.01 -0.49
CA ILE A 30 -6.44 -41.27 -1.07
C ILE A 30 -6.93 -40.09 -1.94
N GLU A 31 -8.07 -40.22 -2.62
CA GLU A 31 -8.70 -39.15 -3.39
C GLU A 31 -9.23 -38.01 -2.50
N THR A 32 -9.79 -38.32 -1.33
CA THR A 32 -10.21 -37.31 -0.33
C THR A 32 -8.98 -36.62 0.28
N LEU A 33 -7.91 -37.37 0.57
CA LEU A 33 -6.63 -36.80 0.99
C LEU A 33 -6.02 -35.90 -0.09
N LEU A 34 -6.07 -36.31 -1.36
CA LEU A 34 -5.59 -35.51 -2.49
C LEU A 34 -6.45 -34.26 -2.68
N ALA A 35 -7.77 -34.37 -2.58
CA ALA A 35 -8.68 -33.23 -2.62
C ALA A 35 -8.39 -32.24 -1.48
N ALA A 36 -8.15 -32.73 -0.26
CA ALA A 36 -7.75 -31.90 0.88
C ALA A 36 -6.42 -31.17 0.61
N VAL A 37 -5.45 -31.83 -0.03
CA VAL A 37 -4.18 -31.20 -0.44
C VAL A 37 -4.39 -30.13 -1.51
N GLN A 38 -5.23 -30.38 -2.53
CA GLN A 38 -5.50 -29.40 -3.58
C GLN A 38 -6.29 -28.19 -3.05
N LEU A 39 -7.22 -28.40 -2.12
CA LEU A 39 -7.91 -27.32 -1.40
C LEU A 39 -6.92 -26.46 -0.62
N ARG A 40 -6.03 -27.09 0.17
CA ARG A 40 -4.99 -26.37 0.91
C ARG A 40 -4.06 -25.57 -0.02
N ARG A 41 -3.74 -26.10 -1.20
CA ARG A 41 -2.95 -25.38 -2.22
C ARG A 41 -3.72 -24.19 -2.79
N ALA A 42 -5.02 -24.36 -3.07
CA ALA A 42 -5.88 -23.29 -3.57
C ALA A 42 -6.01 -22.16 -2.53
N ASP A 43 -6.18 -22.49 -1.25
CA ASP A 43 -6.22 -21.52 -0.14
C ASP A 43 -4.93 -20.69 -0.07
N LEU A 44 -3.76 -21.35 -0.17
CA LEU A 44 -2.47 -20.66 -0.16
C LEU A 44 -2.27 -19.72 -1.35
N ILE A 45 -2.75 -20.10 -2.55
CA ILE A 45 -2.69 -19.25 -3.74
C ILE A 45 -3.61 -18.03 -3.57
N GLU A 46 -4.80 -18.21 -3.00
CA GLU A 46 -5.74 -17.13 -2.70
C GLU A 46 -5.15 -16.17 -1.66
N ASP A 47 -4.50 -16.68 -0.60
CA ASP A 47 -3.81 -15.86 0.40
C ASP A 47 -2.66 -15.05 -0.22
N GLN A 48 -1.86 -15.66 -1.10
CA GLN A 48 -0.80 -14.97 -1.83
C GLN A 48 -1.37 -13.91 -2.79
N LEU A 49 -2.46 -14.23 -3.49
CA LEU A 49 -3.15 -13.30 -4.39
C LEU A 49 -3.67 -12.09 -3.61
N ARG A 50 -4.33 -12.29 -2.45
CA ARG A 50 -4.82 -11.20 -1.60
C ARG A 50 -3.70 -10.28 -1.14
N LYS A 51 -2.59 -10.84 -0.66
CA LYS A 51 -1.40 -10.06 -0.28
C LYS A 51 -0.85 -9.27 -1.46
N GLN A 52 -0.72 -9.91 -2.62
CA GLN A 52 -0.22 -9.26 -3.83
C GLN A 52 -1.13 -8.12 -4.30
N VAL A 53 -2.45 -8.25 -4.16
CA VAL A 53 -3.41 -7.16 -4.46
C VAL A 53 -3.25 -6.00 -3.48
N GLN A 54 -3.09 -6.28 -2.18
CA GLN A 54 -2.84 -5.24 -1.18
C GLN A 54 -1.53 -4.50 -1.44
N ASP A 55 -0.46 -5.22 -1.78
CA ASP A 55 0.83 -4.62 -2.14
C ASP A 55 0.71 -3.75 -3.39
N VAL A 56 -0.03 -4.22 -4.42
CA VAL A 56 -0.31 -3.43 -5.64
C VAL A 56 -1.10 -2.17 -5.31
N GLN A 57 -2.10 -2.25 -4.43
CA GLN A 57 -2.87 -1.09 -3.99
C GLN A 57 -1.99 -0.06 -3.29
N GLY A 58 -1.18 -0.49 -2.30
CA GLY A 58 -0.26 0.41 -1.61
C GLY A 58 0.77 1.05 -2.55
N ARG A 59 1.23 0.33 -3.57
CA ARG A 59 2.10 0.89 -4.61
C ARG A 59 1.38 1.90 -5.51
N ASN A 60 0.13 1.64 -5.86
CA ASN A 60 -0.68 2.59 -6.62
C ASN A 60 -0.87 3.90 -5.85
N ASP A 61 -1.15 3.81 -4.54
CA ASP A 61 -1.29 4.98 -3.66
C ASP A 61 0.01 5.79 -3.58
N ALA A 62 1.15 5.11 -3.44
CA ALA A 62 2.46 5.75 -3.43
C ALA A 62 2.79 6.43 -4.77
N LEU A 63 2.46 5.79 -5.90
CA LEU A 63 2.62 6.40 -7.23
C LEU A 63 1.71 7.59 -7.45
N ALA A 64 0.46 7.55 -6.95
CA ALA A 64 -0.44 8.69 -6.99
C ALA A 64 0.15 9.88 -6.24
N SER A 65 0.69 9.65 -5.02
CA SER A 65 1.38 10.70 -4.25
C SER A 65 2.59 11.27 -4.99
N LEU A 66 3.41 10.43 -5.61
CA LEU A 66 4.55 10.88 -6.42
C LEU A 66 4.12 11.68 -7.65
N ASN A 67 2.99 11.35 -8.28
CA ASN A 67 2.46 12.11 -9.41
C ASN A 67 1.95 13.49 -8.98
N THR A 68 1.26 13.59 -7.84
CA THR A 68 0.90 14.86 -7.22
C THR A 68 2.14 15.70 -6.94
N LEU A 69 3.19 15.08 -6.37
CA LEU A 69 4.45 15.74 -6.08
C LEU A 69 5.14 16.23 -7.36
N LYS A 70 5.22 15.40 -8.42
CA LYS A 70 5.79 15.79 -9.72
C LYS A 70 5.03 16.97 -10.33
N GLY A 71 3.70 16.99 -10.24
CA GLY A 71 2.88 18.12 -10.67
C GLY A 71 3.26 19.41 -9.94
N GLY A 72 3.33 19.36 -8.61
CA GLY A 72 3.73 20.52 -7.80
C GLY A 72 5.16 20.99 -8.06
N ILE A 73 6.12 20.07 -8.22
CA ILE A 73 7.51 20.40 -8.61
C ILE A 73 7.54 21.07 -9.99
N SER A 74 6.74 20.61 -10.95
CA SER A 74 6.66 21.22 -12.29
C SER A 74 6.07 22.63 -12.23
N THR A 75 5.03 22.84 -11.44
CA THR A 75 4.49 24.18 -11.15
C THR A 75 5.57 25.06 -10.53
N GLN A 76 6.33 24.54 -9.57
CA GLN A 76 7.38 25.30 -8.91
C GLN A 76 8.56 25.62 -9.85
N ALA A 77 8.89 24.70 -10.74
CA ALA A 77 9.90 24.90 -11.78
C ALA A 77 9.49 25.99 -12.79
N SER A 78 8.19 26.14 -13.07
CA SER A 78 7.71 27.19 -13.98
C SER A 78 8.02 28.61 -13.50
N TYR A 79 8.17 28.81 -12.19
CA TYR A 79 8.51 30.12 -11.63
C TYR A 79 9.99 30.50 -11.81
N PHE A 80 10.87 29.55 -12.15
CA PHE A 80 12.30 29.84 -12.38
C PHE A 80 12.61 30.39 -13.77
N GLY A 81 11.70 30.32 -14.74
CA GLY A 81 12.01 30.66 -16.14
C GLY A 81 13.15 29.79 -16.71
N GLY A 82 13.39 29.82 -18.02
CA GLY A 82 14.43 28.99 -18.64
C GLY A 82 15.86 29.31 -18.13
N ASP A 83 16.60 28.26 -17.73
CA ASP A 83 18.04 28.06 -17.45
C ASP A 83 18.93 29.18 -16.85
N THR A 84 18.38 30.35 -16.52
CA THR A 84 19.15 31.49 -16.01
C THR A 84 18.90 31.70 -14.53
N ALA A 85 19.42 30.79 -13.69
CA ALA A 85 20.12 31.11 -12.44
C ALA A 85 20.18 29.89 -11.49
N LYS A 86 21.16 29.01 -11.73
CA LYS A 86 21.57 28.00 -10.75
C LYS A 86 22.19 28.71 -9.53
N GLY A 87 21.35 29.02 -8.54
CA GLY A 87 21.77 29.65 -7.27
C GLY A 87 20.89 30.81 -6.77
N GLN A 88 19.93 31.28 -7.55
CA GLN A 88 18.98 32.30 -7.11
C GLN A 88 17.75 31.66 -6.44
N LEU A 89 17.26 32.26 -5.36
CA LEU A 89 15.99 31.94 -4.72
C LEU A 89 14.83 32.35 -5.66
N ILE A 90 13.65 31.71 -5.60
CA ILE A 90 12.50 32.08 -6.46
C ILE A 90 12.00 33.52 -6.19
N ASP A 91 12.44 34.18 -5.13
CA ASP A 91 11.95 35.49 -4.75
C ASP A 91 13.04 36.57 -4.74
N GLN A 92 13.01 37.41 -5.78
CA GLN A 92 13.11 38.86 -5.56
C GLN A 92 12.55 39.70 -6.73
N ALA A 93 12.23 39.12 -7.90
CA ALA A 93 11.90 39.92 -9.10
C ALA A 93 10.53 39.69 -9.76
N HIS A 94 9.70 38.73 -9.31
CA HIS A 94 8.41 38.43 -9.97
C HIS A 94 7.21 38.44 -9.01
N TYR A 95 6.91 39.62 -8.47
CA TYR A 95 5.72 39.90 -7.66
C TYR A 95 4.44 39.83 -8.50
N ASN A 96 3.58 38.84 -8.24
CA ASN A 96 2.22 38.69 -8.77
C ASN A 96 1.23 38.78 -7.57
N PRO A 97 0.13 39.54 -7.62
CA PRO A 97 -0.80 39.71 -6.49
C PRO A 97 -1.41 38.43 -5.88
N SER A 98 -1.36 37.28 -6.55
CA SER A 98 -1.62 35.95 -5.94
C SER A 98 -0.55 35.51 -4.92
N ASN A 99 0.53 36.27 -4.76
CA ASN A 99 1.59 36.07 -3.79
C ASN A 99 1.22 36.55 -2.38
N TYR A 100 0.14 37.30 -2.18
CA TYR A 100 -0.21 37.80 -0.84
C TYR A 100 -0.52 36.66 0.15
N GLU A 101 -1.32 35.67 -0.25
CA GLU A 101 -1.64 34.54 0.62
C GLU A 101 -0.47 33.56 0.77
N LYS A 102 0.33 33.40 -0.30
CA LYS A 102 1.59 32.63 -0.26
C LYS A 102 2.60 33.27 0.69
N GLU A 103 2.67 34.60 0.71
CA GLU A 103 3.53 35.39 1.59
C GLU A 103 3.06 35.37 3.04
N ARG A 104 1.74 35.39 3.28
CA ARG A 104 1.15 35.17 4.61
C ARG A 104 1.47 33.78 5.14
N LEU A 105 1.30 32.76 4.29
CA LEU A 105 1.69 31.39 4.62
C LEU A 105 3.20 31.28 4.86
N ARG A 106 4.04 31.93 4.04
CA ARG A 106 5.50 31.97 4.20
C ARG A 106 5.91 32.50 5.58
N LYS A 107 5.34 33.65 5.99
CA LYS A 107 5.61 34.24 7.31
C LYS A 107 5.12 33.34 8.44
N ALA A 108 3.87 32.87 8.36
CA ALA A 108 3.31 31.96 9.37
C ALA A 108 4.10 30.66 9.50
N TYR A 109 4.61 30.10 8.40
CA TYR A 109 5.39 28.86 8.40
C TYR A 109 6.81 29.07 8.95
N THR A 110 7.39 30.26 8.75
CA THR A 110 8.68 30.65 9.35
C THR A 110 8.57 30.76 10.88
N GLU A 111 7.40 31.19 11.37
CA GLU A 111 7.12 31.38 12.79
C GLU A 111 6.69 30.08 13.46
N ASN A 112 5.77 29.32 12.85
CA ASN A 112 5.24 28.07 13.39
C ASN A 112 4.76 27.11 12.27
N PRO A 113 5.62 26.18 11.79
CA PRO A 113 5.38 25.40 10.56
C PRO A 113 4.21 24.42 10.64
N GLU A 114 3.95 23.81 11.81
CA GLU A 114 2.82 22.88 11.99
C GLU A 114 1.48 23.61 11.94
N GLN A 115 1.37 24.74 12.64
CA GLN A 115 0.13 25.51 12.71
C GLN A 115 -0.19 26.19 11.39
N ALA A 116 0.84 26.72 10.70
CA ALA A 116 0.68 27.29 9.37
C ALA A 116 0.18 26.26 8.34
N LEU A 117 0.63 25.00 8.43
CA LEU A 117 0.14 23.93 7.58
C LEU A 117 -1.33 23.57 7.89
N ALA A 118 -1.71 23.54 9.18
CA ALA A 118 -3.08 23.29 9.59
C ALA A 118 -4.04 24.39 9.12
N ASP A 119 -3.65 25.65 9.30
CA ASP A 119 -4.42 26.83 8.87
C ASP A 119 -4.53 26.90 7.33
N ALA A 120 -3.48 26.52 6.61
CA ALA A 120 -3.50 26.42 5.16
C ALA A 120 -4.46 25.34 4.66
N LYS A 121 -4.46 24.14 5.26
CA LYS A 121 -5.45 23.10 4.96
C LYS A 121 -6.87 23.52 5.32
N ALA A 122 -7.04 24.33 6.36
CA ALA A 122 -8.32 24.92 6.73
C ALA A 122 -8.79 26.04 5.77
N GLY A 123 -7.91 26.53 4.87
CA GLY A 123 -8.24 27.57 3.89
C GLY A 123 -8.09 29.00 4.41
N VAL A 124 -7.39 29.21 5.52
CA VAL A 124 -7.13 30.53 6.14
C VAL A 124 -6.30 31.44 5.22
N TYR A 125 -5.48 30.83 4.36
CA TYR A 125 -4.67 31.49 3.33
C TYR A 125 -5.22 31.18 1.92
N GLY A 126 -6.54 31.01 1.82
CA GLY A 126 -7.29 30.76 0.59
C GLY A 126 -6.84 29.56 -0.23
N ASN A 127 -7.28 29.50 -1.50
CA ASN A 127 -7.07 28.32 -2.35
C ASN A 127 -5.60 28.10 -2.70
N ALA A 128 -4.86 29.19 -2.93
CA ALA A 128 -3.42 29.11 -3.20
C ALA A 128 -2.64 28.58 -1.98
N GLY A 129 -3.07 28.91 -0.76
CA GLY A 129 -2.50 28.36 0.47
C GLY A 129 -2.82 26.88 0.67
N LYS A 130 -4.04 26.44 0.35
CA LYS A 130 -4.43 25.02 0.37
C LYS A 130 -3.57 24.18 -0.57
N GLU A 131 -3.43 24.61 -1.83
CA GLU A 131 -2.63 23.92 -2.83
C GLU A 131 -1.15 23.81 -2.40
N LEU A 132 -0.61 24.86 -1.79
CA LEU A 132 0.76 24.85 -1.26
C LEU A 132 0.93 23.88 -0.09
N ALA A 133 -0.07 23.80 0.80
CA ALA A 133 -0.06 22.87 1.93
C ALA A 133 -0.18 21.42 1.50
N GLU A 134 -1.02 21.12 0.50
CA GLU A 134 -1.12 19.80 -0.11
C GLU A 134 0.19 19.40 -0.79
N PHE A 135 0.81 20.32 -1.53
CA PHE A 135 2.13 20.11 -2.11
C PHE A 135 3.20 19.87 -1.04
N ALA A 136 3.25 20.69 0.02
CA ALA A 136 4.18 20.51 1.15
C ALA A 136 3.97 19.16 1.86
N GLN A 137 2.73 18.70 1.98
CA GLN A 137 2.44 17.39 2.53
C GLN A 137 2.88 16.26 1.60
N SER A 138 2.75 16.43 0.28
CA SER A 138 3.25 15.46 -0.69
C SER A 138 4.78 15.28 -0.60
N LEU A 139 5.54 16.36 -0.37
CA LEU A 139 6.98 16.27 -0.12
C LEU A 139 7.30 15.45 1.15
N ARG A 140 6.61 15.74 2.26
CA ARG A 140 6.79 14.98 3.52
C ARG A 140 6.43 13.50 3.38
N ASN A 141 5.29 13.19 2.77
CA ASN A 141 4.86 11.81 2.57
C ASN A 141 5.86 11.01 1.72
N ASN A 142 6.62 11.70 0.87
CA ASN A 142 7.68 11.11 0.06
C ASN A 142 9.06 11.19 0.73
N GLY A 143 9.14 11.52 2.02
CA GLY A 143 10.35 11.42 2.82
C GLY A 143 11.39 12.52 2.58
N PHE A 144 10.97 13.69 2.11
CA PHE A 144 11.82 14.89 2.14
C PHE A 144 11.84 15.49 3.55
N ASP A 145 12.99 16.01 3.97
CA ASP A 145 13.15 16.65 5.27
C ASP A 145 12.39 17.98 5.36
N ASP A 146 12.10 18.42 6.59
CA ASP A 146 11.29 19.61 6.83
C ASP A 146 11.91 20.90 6.26
N GLN A 147 13.24 21.00 6.16
CA GLN A 147 13.89 22.18 5.59
C GLN A 147 13.71 22.22 4.06
N THR A 148 13.85 21.07 3.40
CA THR A 148 13.57 20.94 1.97
C THR A 148 12.11 21.22 1.67
N VAL A 149 11.19 20.64 2.46
CA VAL A 149 9.74 20.89 2.35
C VAL A 149 9.45 22.38 2.50
N PHE A 150 10.03 23.03 3.50
CA PHE A 150 9.88 24.47 3.74
C PHE A 150 10.34 25.31 2.57
N LYS A 151 11.58 25.10 2.10
CA LYS A 151 12.16 25.87 1.00
C LYS A 151 11.38 25.69 -0.30
N VAL A 152 11.05 24.44 -0.64
CA VAL A 152 10.38 24.08 -1.90
C VAL A 152 8.95 24.58 -1.90
N ALA A 153 8.20 24.43 -0.80
CA ALA A 153 6.83 24.92 -0.74
C ALA A 153 6.78 26.46 -0.75
N ASN A 154 7.63 27.14 0.02
CA ASN A 154 7.58 28.60 0.15
C ASN A 154 8.35 29.36 -0.94
N GLY A 155 8.85 28.68 -1.98
CA GLY A 155 9.62 29.29 -3.06
C GLY A 155 11.00 29.83 -2.65
N SER A 156 11.43 29.63 -1.41
CA SER A 156 12.77 29.98 -0.95
C SER A 156 13.81 28.90 -1.31
N VAL A 157 13.54 28.11 -2.36
CA VAL A 157 14.43 27.07 -2.89
C VAL A 157 15.26 27.65 -4.02
N THR A 158 16.50 27.22 -4.15
CA THR A 158 17.32 27.53 -5.32
C THR A 158 17.01 26.59 -6.49
N ALA A 159 17.30 27.00 -7.73
CA ALA A 159 17.11 26.12 -8.89
C ALA A 159 17.87 24.78 -8.76
N ALA A 160 19.04 24.78 -8.12
CA ALA A 160 19.82 23.58 -7.86
C ALA A 160 19.16 22.64 -6.82
N GLU A 161 18.63 23.20 -5.73
CA GLU A 161 17.90 22.42 -4.73
C GLU A 161 16.58 21.86 -5.31
N LEU A 162 15.87 22.62 -6.14
CA LEU A 162 14.66 22.13 -6.81
C LEU A 162 14.98 21.00 -7.79
N ASP A 163 16.10 21.09 -8.52
CA ASP A 163 16.56 20.03 -9.43
C ASP A 163 16.98 18.76 -8.67
N SER A 164 17.57 18.91 -7.48
CA SER A 164 17.85 17.79 -6.57
C SER A 164 16.57 17.07 -6.11
N VAL A 165 15.54 17.84 -5.74
CA VAL A 165 14.23 17.32 -5.36
C VAL A 165 13.54 16.63 -6.53
N LYS A 166 13.62 17.22 -7.74
CA LYS A 166 13.13 16.63 -8.99
C LYS A 166 13.83 15.32 -9.33
N THR A 167 15.16 15.29 -9.24
CA THR A 167 15.98 14.10 -9.49
C THR A 167 15.63 12.98 -8.51
N THR A 168 15.52 13.30 -7.22
CA THR A 168 15.15 12.32 -6.18
C THR A 168 13.72 11.79 -6.41
N THR A 169 12.78 12.66 -6.75
CA THR A 169 11.38 12.27 -7.02
C THR A 169 11.28 11.36 -8.25
N ASN A 170 12.02 11.67 -9.32
CA ASN A 170 12.07 10.83 -10.50
C ASN A 170 12.68 9.46 -10.20
N ALA A 171 13.81 9.41 -9.48
CA ALA A 171 14.42 8.15 -9.07
C ALA A 171 13.47 7.28 -8.23
N LYS A 172 12.71 7.87 -7.29
CA LYS A 172 11.68 7.14 -6.52
C LYS A 172 10.56 6.63 -7.42
N ALA A 173 10.07 7.45 -8.34
CA ALA A 173 9.02 7.06 -9.27
C ALA A 173 9.46 5.93 -10.20
N ASP A 174 10.70 5.96 -10.69
CA ASP A 174 11.24 4.91 -11.56
C ASP A 174 11.37 3.59 -10.80
N ASN A 175 11.92 3.62 -9.56
CA ASN A 175 12.00 2.44 -8.71
C ASN A 175 10.63 1.82 -8.39
N LEU A 176 9.64 2.66 -8.05
CA LEU A 176 8.27 2.20 -7.76
C LEU A 176 7.58 1.67 -9.01
N SER A 177 7.77 2.33 -10.16
CA SER A 177 7.21 1.90 -11.44
C SER A 177 7.76 0.53 -11.87
N SER A 178 9.08 0.32 -11.81
CA SER A 178 9.68 -0.99 -12.10
C SER A 178 9.18 -2.07 -11.16
N SER A 179 9.04 -1.75 -9.87
CA SER A 179 8.51 -2.70 -8.88
C SER A 179 7.03 -3.02 -9.17
N GLN A 180 6.21 -2.02 -9.48
CA GLN A 180 4.79 -2.19 -9.84
C GLN A 180 4.63 -3.07 -11.08
N GLN A 181 5.48 -2.92 -12.10
CA GLN A 181 5.47 -3.79 -13.28
C GLN A 181 5.70 -5.26 -12.90
N LEU A 182 6.66 -5.52 -12.02
CA LEU A 182 6.91 -6.88 -11.51
C LEU A 182 5.73 -7.44 -10.74
N ASP A 183 5.11 -6.62 -9.89
CA ASP A 183 3.93 -7.03 -9.12
C ASP A 183 2.72 -7.30 -10.01
N MET A 184 2.55 -6.54 -11.10
CA MET A 184 1.50 -6.81 -12.08
C MET A 184 1.74 -8.14 -12.82
N ILE A 185 3.00 -8.44 -13.18
CA ILE A 185 3.35 -9.74 -13.76
C ILE A 185 3.08 -10.87 -12.76
N ARG A 186 3.46 -10.70 -11.49
CA ARG A 186 3.19 -11.66 -10.42
C ARG A 186 1.70 -11.86 -10.19
N LEU A 187 0.93 -10.78 -10.21
CA LEU A 187 -0.52 -10.82 -10.06
C LEU A 187 -1.16 -11.60 -11.20
N GLN A 188 -0.74 -11.35 -12.45
CA GLN A 188 -1.21 -12.12 -13.61
C GLN A 188 -0.86 -13.60 -13.49
N ALA A 189 0.37 -13.92 -13.09
CA ALA A 189 0.81 -15.30 -12.89
C ALA A 189 0.04 -16.01 -11.75
N LEU A 190 -0.24 -15.31 -10.64
CA LEU A 190 -1.05 -15.82 -9.54
C LEU A 190 -2.50 -16.04 -9.96
N GLN A 191 -3.07 -15.13 -10.76
CA GLN A 191 -4.42 -15.30 -11.29
C GLN A 191 -4.50 -16.51 -12.23
N GLN A 192 -3.50 -16.70 -13.10
CA GLN A 192 -3.43 -17.89 -13.93
C GLN A 192 -3.32 -19.17 -13.09
N ARG A 193 -2.45 -19.20 -12.08
CA ARG A 193 -2.32 -20.34 -11.15
C ARG A 193 -3.59 -20.61 -10.35
N ARG A 194 -4.36 -19.57 -9.98
CA ARG A 194 -5.65 -19.69 -9.30
C ARG A 194 -6.68 -20.36 -10.20
N THR A 195 -6.79 -19.91 -11.45
CA THR A 195 -7.69 -20.53 -12.43
C THR A 195 -7.33 -21.99 -12.66
N GLU A 196 -6.05 -22.29 -12.91
CA GLU A 196 -5.57 -23.67 -13.08
C GLU A 196 -5.84 -24.54 -11.86
N SER A 197 -5.63 -24.01 -10.64
CA SER A 197 -5.91 -24.75 -9.41
C SER A 197 -7.40 -24.98 -9.20
N PHE A 198 -8.26 -24.03 -9.59
CA PHE A 198 -9.72 -24.19 -9.54
C PHE A 198 -10.19 -25.27 -10.51
N ASP A 199 -9.59 -25.34 -11.71
CA ASP A 199 -9.86 -26.40 -12.68
C ASP A 199 -9.42 -27.77 -12.13
N VAL A 200 -8.24 -27.85 -11.51
CA VAL A 200 -7.74 -29.07 -10.87
C VAL A 200 -8.66 -29.52 -9.74
N VAL A 201 -9.03 -28.62 -8.81
CA VAL A 201 -9.95 -28.93 -7.70
C VAL A 201 -11.30 -29.39 -8.23
N THR A 202 -11.84 -28.70 -9.24
CA THR A 202 -13.11 -29.07 -9.88
C THR A 202 -13.03 -30.45 -10.51
N ASN A 203 -11.94 -30.76 -11.21
CA ASN A 203 -11.72 -32.07 -11.83
C ASN A 203 -11.50 -33.18 -10.80
N THR A 204 -10.79 -32.92 -9.70
CA THR A 204 -10.66 -33.86 -8.59
C THR A 204 -12.03 -34.16 -7.98
N TYR A 205 -12.86 -33.14 -7.76
CA TYR A 205 -14.20 -33.31 -7.20
C TYR A 205 -15.13 -34.10 -8.14
N LYS A 206 -15.08 -33.82 -9.45
CA LYS A 206 -15.82 -34.59 -10.47
C LYS A 206 -15.39 -36.06 -10.46
N LYS A 207 -14.08 -36.34 -10.47
CA LYS A 207 -13.55 -37.72 -10.42
C LYS A 207 -13.97 -38.46 -9.15
N MET A 208 -13.99 -37.80 -7.99
CA MET A 208 -14.49 -38.41 -6.75
C MET A 208 -15.98 -38.74 -6.85
N GLY A 209 -16.78 -37.87 -7.47
CA GLY A 209 -18.21 -38.13 -7.73
C GLY A 209 -18.42 -39.32 -8.67
N ASP A 210 -17.69 -39.36 -9.78
CA ASP A 210 -17.77 -40.44 -10.78
C ASP A 210 -17.26 -41.78 -10.20
N SER A 211 -16.19 -41.75 -9.40
CA SER A 211 -15.65 -42.91 -8.68
C SER A 211 -16.69 -43.50 -7.72
N ARG A 212 -17.33 -42.66 -6.90
CA ARG A 212 -18.42 -43.08 -6.00
C ARG A 212 -19.62 -43.61 -6.77
N ALA A 213 -20.01 -42.97 -7.87
CA ALA A 213 -21.09 -43.43 -8.73
C ALA A 213 -20.77 -44.79 -9.36
N SER A 214 -19.54 -45.03 -9.80
CA SER A 214 -19.09 -46.31 -10.34
C SER A 214 -19.07 -47.41 -9.29
N VAL A 215 -18.64 -47.13 -8.06
CA VAL A 215 -18.70 -48.09 -6.94
C VAL A 215 -20.15 -48.46 -6.62
N VAL A 216 -21.05 -47.47 -6.52
CA VAL A 216 -22.48 -47.73 -6.30
C VAL A 216 -23.11 -48.47 -7.48
N SER A 217 -22.67 -48.19 -8.71
CA SER A 217 -23.17 -48.85 -9.92
C SER A 217 -22.67 -50.30 -10.05
N ASN A 218 -21.43 -50.60 -9.66
CA ASN A 218 -20.90 -51.97 -9.67
C ASN A 218 -21.45 -52.84 -8.52
N MET A 219 -22.05 -52.21 -7.50
CA MET A 219 -22.71 -52.90 -6.38
C MET A 219 -24.21 -53.17 -6.62
N ARG A 220 -24.77 -52.71 -7.75
CA ARG A 220 -26.15 -52.99 -8.17
C ARG A 220 -26.16 -54.06 -9.25
#